data_AF-A0A072PMA2-F1
#
_entry.id   AF-A0A072PMA2-F1
#
_cell.length_a   1.000
_cell.length_b   1.000
_cell.length_c   1.000
_cell.angle_alpha   90.00
_cell.angle_beta   90.00
_cell.angle_gamma   90.00
#
_symmetry.space_group_name_H-M   'P 1'
#
loop_
_entity.id
_entity.type
_entity.pdbx_description
1 polymer ?
#
loop_
_entity_poly.entity_id
_entity_poly.type
_entity_poly.pdbx_seq_one_letter_code
_entity_poly.pdbx_strand_id
1 'polypeptide(L)'
;MNASLPESFRKINPKMRVPVISIDTNVITETPAIFTAISQLAPEHNFLGSSNIEVVRAYEWLNWLSGTLHGQAFGGLVRPHRYADDPALYDAIKAKGWKNVEDCFEKIESDLSGVHAVGDSFTAVDILLYVFWCWGNFSGAEMAHRYPKYTKLVVEVAKKSSVQDVLEAEGVPSFLPKL
;
A
#
# COMPACT_ATOMS: atom_id res chain seq x y z
N MET A 1 -12.05 10.93 7.64
CA MET A 1 -11.58 12.21 8.21
C MET A 1 -10.30 12.62 7.50
N ASN A 2 -10.29 13.72 6.75
CA ASN A 2 -9.04 14.32 6.25
C ASN A 2 -8.50 15.26 7.32
N ALA A 3 -7.86 14.72 8.35
CA ALA A 3 -7.07 15.55 9.24
C ALA A 3 -5.86 16.06 8.45
N SER A 4 -5.80 17.37 8.21
CA SER A 4 -4.58 18.00 7.70
C SER A 4 -3.47 17.82 8.72
N LEU A 5 -2.27 17.44 8.25
CA LEU A 5 -1.09 17.38 9.11
C LEU A 5 -0.84 18.78 9.69
N PRO A 6 -0.58 18.93 11.00
CA PRO A 6 -0.31 20.24 11.59
C PRO A 6 0.98 20.82 11.01
N GLU A 7 1.09 22.15 10.93
CA GLU A 7 2.29 22.81 10.37
C GLU A 7 3.58 22.43 11.11
N SER A 8 3.47 22.11 12.41
CA SER A 8 4.59 21.59 13.21
C SER A 8 5.19 20.30 12.65
N PHE A 9 4.43 19.51 11.88
CA PHE A 9 4.90 18.29 11.23
C PHE A 9 6.00 18.56 10.19
N ARG A 10 6.12 19.78 9.63
CA ARG A 10 7.25 20.14 8.74
C ARG A 10 8.61 19.95 9.41
N LYS A 11 8.67 20.11 10.74
CA LYS A 11 9.89 19.91 11.52
C LYS A 11 10.31 18.43 11.56
N ILE A 12 9.35 17.52 11.40
CA ILE A 12 9.58 16.08 11.36
C ILE A 12 9.85 15.64 9.92
N ASN A 13 8.96 16.00 8.99
CA ASN A 13 9.10 15.70 7.57
C ASN A 13 8.72 16.91 6.71
N PRO A 14 9.70 17.60 6.09
CA PRO A 14 9.45 18.76 5.22
C PRO A 14 8.53 18.46 4.02
N LYS A 15 8.45 17.20 3.58
CA LYS A 15 7.56 16.76 2.50
C LYS A 15 6.07 16.86 2.87
N MET A 16 5.75 16.99 4.17
CA MET A 16 4.38 16.97 4.70
C MET A 16 3.62 15.71 4.29
N ARG A 17 4.28 14.55 4.43
CA ARG A 17 3.73 13.23 4.09
C ARG A 17 3.96 12.22 5.21
N VAL A 18 3.04 11.28 5.27
CA VAL A 18 3.16 10.02 6.00
C VAL A 18 3.37 8.88 4.98
N PRO A 19 3.95 7.73 5.38
CA PRO A 19 4.47 7.40 6.71
C PRO A 19 5.84 8.03 7.03
N VAL A 20 6.15 8.09 8.34
CA VAL A 20 7.44 8.48 8.90
C VAL A 20 7.71 7.59 10.12
N ILE A 21 8.94 7.09 10.25
CA ILE A 21 9.41 6.43 11.49
C ILE A 21 10.69 7.10 11.98
N SER A 22 10.94 7.03 13.29
CA SER A 22 12.23 7.39 13.88
C SER A 22 12.95 6.11 14.30
N ILE A 23 14.20 5.96 13.90
CA ILE A 23 15.11 4.92 14.38
C ILE A 23 16.29 5.64 15.00
N ASP A 24 16.36 5.60 16.33
CA ASP A 24 17.23 6.46 17.13
C ASP A 24 17.04 7.94 16.75
N THR A 25 18.11 8.59 16.30
CA THR A 25 18.11 10.00 15.85
C THR A 25 17.79 10.17 14.36
N ASN A 26 17.55 9.07 13.62
CA ASN A 26 17.32 9.12 12.19
C ASN A 26 15.83 9.07 11.86
N VAL A 27 15.38 10.04 11.06
CA VAL A 27 14.02 10.06 10.52
C VAL A 27 14.01 9.41 9.15
N ILE A 28 13.25 8.32 9.02
CA ILE A 28 13.09 7.57 7.76
C ILE A 28 11.72 7.85 7.18
N THR A 29 11.69 8.14 5.88
CA THR A 29 10.48 8.41 5.09
C THR A 29 10.47 7.50 3.87
N GLU A 30 9.32 7.41 3.19
CA GLU A 30 9.05 6.48 2.08
C GLU A 30 8.81 5.04 2.54
N THR A 31 7.68 4.47 2.11
CA THR A 31 7.25 3.12 2.50
C THR A 31 8.29 2.03 2.20
N PRO A 32 8.93 1.98 1.01
CA PRO A 32 9.96 0.96 0.75
C PRO A 32 11.14 1.04 1.72
N ALA A 33 11.63 2.25 2.02
CA ALA A 33 12.75 2.45 2.95
C ALA A 33 12.37 2.08 4.39
N ILE A 34 11.13 2.38 4.81
CA ILE A 34 10.59 2.00 6.12
C ILE A 34 10.51 0.49 6.26
N PHE A 35 10.00 -0.22 5.24
CA PHE A 35 9.97 -1.68 5.26
C PHE A 35 11.37 -2.31 5.26
N THR A 36 12.32 -1.72 4.52
CA THR A 36 13.73 -2.12 4.61
C THR A 36 14.26 -2.00 6.03
N ALA A 37 14.03 -0.87 6.69
CA ALA A 37 14.52 -0.65 8.03
C ALA A 37 13.89 -1.63 9.04
N ILE A 38 12.58 -1.87 8.94
CA ILE A 38 11.90 -2.89 9.76
C ILE A 38 12.48 -4.29 9.52
N SER A 39 12.71 -4.66 8.25
CA SER A 39 13.32 -5.96 7.92
C SER A 39 14.75 -6.10 8.44
N GLN A 40 15.50 -5.00 8.54
CA GLN A 40 16.86 -5.00 9.10
C GLN A 40 16.86 -5.07 10.63
N LEU A 41 15.84 -4.50 11.29
CA LEU A 41 15.67 -4.58 12.74
C LEU A 41 15.18 -5.96 13.21
N ALA A 42 14.56 -6.73 12.33
CA ALA A 42 14.06 -8.08 12.61
C ALA A 42 14.45 -9.07 11.49
N PRO A 43 15.76 -9.34 11.31
CA PRO A 43 16.28 -10.11 10.19
C PRO A 43 15.78 -11.56 10.15
N GLU A 44 15.44 -12.15 11.29
CA GLU A 44 14.92 -13.50 11.44
C GLU A 44 13.58 -13.74 10.72
N HIS A 45 12.84 -12.65 10.44
CA HIS A 45 11.54 -12.72 9.80
C HIS A 45 11.57 -12.62 8.27
N ASN A 46 12.71 -12.25 7.68
CA ASN A 46 12.87 -12.16 6.22
C ASN A 46 11.77 -11.32 5.53
N PHE A 47 11.40 -10.17 6.09
CA PHE A 47 10.25 -9.38 5.60
C PHE A 47 10.41 -8.84 4.17
N LEU A 48 11.60 -8.91 3.57
CA LEU A 48 11.82 -8.61 2.15
C LEU A 48 12.07 -9.87 1.29
N GLY A 49 12.07 -11.07 1.87
CA GLY A 49 12.39 -12.31 1.17
C GLY A 49 13.55 -13.07 1.83
N SER A 50 13.58 -14.37 1.58
CA SER A 50 14.53 -15.34 2.14
C SER A 50 15.78 -15.57 1.28
N SER A 51 15.78 -15.05 0.05
CA SER A 51 16.91 -15.12 -0.89
C SER A 51 17.19 -13.76 -1.52
N ASN A 52 18.40 -13.58 -2.06
CA ASN A 52 18.78 -12.35 -2.74
C ASN A 52 17.82 -11.98 -3.88
N ILE A 53 17.32 -12.98 -4.63
CA ILE A 53 16.39 -12.72 -5.72
C ILE A 53 15.01 -12.31 -5.20
N GLU A 54 14.52 -12.90 -4.11
CA GLU A 54 13.27 -12.50 -3.47
C GLU A 54 13.34 -11.06 -2.95
N VAL A 55 14.46 -10.67 -2.33
CA VAL A 55 14.70 -9.28 -1.91
C VAL A 55 14.60 -8.31 -3.08
N VAL A 56 15.21 -8.64 -4.23
CA VAL A 56 15.10 -7.82 -5.44
C VAL A 56 13.65 -7.75 -5.93
N ARG A 57 12.90 -8.85 -5.92
CA ARG A 57 11.48 -8.88 -6.31
C ARG A 57 10.60 -8.10 -5.35
N ALA A 58 10.89 -8.12 -4.05
CA ALA A 58 10.20 -7.27 -3.09
C ALA A 58 10.40 -5.79 -3.42
N TYR A 59 11.63 -5.35 -3.71
CA TYR A 59 11.86 -3.97 -4.13
C TYR A 59 11.20 -3.61 -5.47
N GLU A 60 11.15 -4.53 -6.43
CA GLU A 60 10.45 -4.33 -7.70
C GLU A 60 8.96 -4.04 -7.44
N TRP A 61 8.30 -4.87 -6.62
CA TRP A 61 6.93 -4.64 -6.17
C TRP A 61 6.77 -3.33 -5.41
N LEU A 62 7.57 -3.09 -4.37
CA LEU A 62 7.42 -1.93 -3.48
C LEU A 62 7.60 -0.61 -4.23
N ASN A 63 8.55 -0.55 -5.17
CA ASN A 63 8.76 0.64 -5.99
C ASN A 63 7.61 0.85 -7.00
N TRP A 64 7.17 -0.21 -7.68
CA TRP A 64 6.05 -0.11 -8.61
C TRP A 64 4.75 0.30 -7.89
N LEU A 65 4.45 -0.33 -6.76
CA LEU A 65 3.29 -0.01 -5.93
C LEU A 65 3.34 1.42 -5.40
N SER A 66 4.50 1.88 -4.90
CA SER A 66 4.64 3.22 -4.34
C SER A 66 4.55 4.33 -5.40
N GLY A 67 5.21 4.14 -6.55
CA GLY A 67 5.25 5.15 -7.61
C GLY A 67 4.01 5.14 -8.48
N THR A 68 3.60 3.96 -8.93
CA THR A 68 2.57 3.78 -9.98
C THR A 68 1.19 3.67 -9.36
N LEU A 69 0.93 2.66 -8.55
CA LEU A 69 -0.41 2.46 -7.98
C LEU A 69 -0.76 3.56 -6.98
N HIS A 70 0.12 3.82 -6.01
CA HIS A 70 -0.13 4.84 -4.99
C HIS A 70 0.03 6.26 -5.53
N GLY A 71 1.24 6.59 -5.99
CA GLY A 71 1.59 7.94 -6.39
C GLY A 71 0.75 8.44 -7.56
N GLN A 72 0.83 7.76 -8.70
CA GLN A 72 0.18 8.15 -9.93
C GLN A 72 -1.32 7.84 -9.94
N ALA A 73 -1.72 6.58 -9.75
CA ALA A 73 -3.11 6.16 -9.95
C ALA A 73 -4.03 6.66 -8.83
N PHE A 74 -3.82 6.23 -7.59
CA PHE A 74 -4.58 6.74 -6.45
C PHE A 74 -4.40 8.24 -6.26
N GLY A 75 -3.20 8.78 -6.47
CA GLY A 75 -2.99 10.23 -6.41
C GLY A 75 -3.89 11.00 -7.37
N GLY A 76 -4.04 10.55 -8.63
CA GLY A 76 -4.97 11.17 -9.59
C GLY A 76 -6.42 11.03 -9.15
N LEU A 77 -6.79 9.85 -8.63
CA LEU A 77 -8.15 9.56 -8.18
C LEU A 77 -8.59 10.39 -6.96
N VAL A 78 -7.76 10.47 -5.92
CA VAL A 78 -8.16 11.06 -4.63
C VAL A 78 -7.62 12.47 -4.43
N ARG A 79 -6.64 12.90 -5.23
CA ARG A 79 -5.95 14.20 -5.08
C ARG A 79 -5.64 14.84 -6.44
N PRO A 80 -6.65 15.07 -7.29
CA PRO A 80 -6.46 15.64 -8.64
C PRO A 80 -5.81 17.03 -8.63
N HIS A 81 -5.99 17.80 -7.54
CA HIS A 81 -5.33 19.10 -7.33
C HIS A 81 -3.79 19.06 -7.30
N ARG A 82 -3.17 17.87 -7.23
CA ARG A 82 -1.71 17.73 -7.36
C ARG A 82 -1.23 17.67 -8.81
N TYR A 83 -2.16 17.51 -9.76
CA TYR A 83 -1.88 17.25 -11.16
C TYR A 83 -2.33 18.38 -12.08
N ALA A 84 -3.23 19.24 -11.60
CA ALA A 84 -3.63 20.46 -12.27
C ALA A 84 -4.01 21.50 -11.22
N ASP A 85 -3.75 22.78 -11.50
CA ASP A 85 -4.25 23.90 -10.70
C ASP A 85 -5.70 24.28 -11.06
N ASP A 86 -6.12 23.98 -12.30
CA ASP A 86 -7.47 24.25 -12.80
C ASP A 86 -8.46 23.16 -12.33
N PRO A 87 -9.45 23.50 -11.48
CA PRO A 87 -10.47 22.57 -11.02
C PRO A 87 -11.32 21.97 -12.15
N ALA A 88 -11.42 22.63 -13.31
CA ALA A 88 -12.17 22.11 -14.45
C ALA A 88 -11.59 20.81 -15.01
N LEU A 89 -10.30 20.53 -14.74
CA LEU A 89 -9.63 19.31 -15.16
C LEU A 89 -9.76 18.15 -14.16
N TYR A 90 -10.29 18.38 -12.95
CA TYR A 90 -10.23 17.40 -11.87
C TYR A 90 -11.01 16.13 -12.17
N ASP A 91 -12.20 16.22 -12.76
CA ASP A 91 -13.00 15.03 -13.02
C ASP A 91 -12.40 14.15 -14.11
N ALA A 92 -11.75 14.76 -15.12
CA ALA A 92 -10.98 14.01 -16.12
C ALA A 92 -9.77 13.29 -15.49
N ILE A 93 -9.06 13.96 -14.58
CA ILE A 93 -7.93 13.38 -13.84
C ILE A 93 -8.40 12.23 -12.95
N LYS A 94 -9.51 12.38 -12.22
CA LYS A 94 -10.09 11.32 -11.39
C LYS A 94 -10.48 10.11 -12.23
N ALA A 95 -11.15 10.33 -13.36
CA ALA A 95 -11.56 9.26 -14.27
C ALA A 95 -10.35 8.47 -14.81
N LYS A 96 -9.28 9.18 -15.22
CA LYS A 96 -8.04 8.51 -15.64
C LYS A 96 -7.32 7.83 -14.48
N GLY A 97 -7.32 8.45 -13.29
CA GLY A 97 -6.80 7.86 -12.06
C GLY A 97 -7.49 6.55 -11.71
N TRP A 98 -8.83 6.50 -11.81
CA TRP A 98 -9.61 5.29 -11.59
C TRP A 98 -9.24 4.18 -12.57
N LYS A 99 -9.21 4.49 -13.88
CA LYS A 99 -8.79 3.52 -14.90
C LYS A 99 -7.39 2.97 -14.61
N ASN A 100 -6.44 3.82 -14.22
CA ASN A 100 -5.09 3.38 -13.88
C ASN A 100 -5.06 2.49 -12.62
N VAL A 101 -5.94 2.73 -11.64
CA VAL A 101 -6.08 1.85 -10.46
C VAL A 101 -6.59 0.47 -10.89
N GLU A 102 -7.62 0.42 -11.75
CA GLU A 102 -8.14 -0.84 -12.29
C GLU A 102 -7.08 -1.61 -13.08
N ASP A 103 -6.34 -0.93 -13.97
CA ASP A 103 -5.25 -1.53 -14.75
C ASP A 103 -4.17 -2.14 -13.81
N CYS A 104 -3.86 -1.48 -12.68
CA CYS A 104 -2.92 -2.00 -11.69
C CYS A 104 -3.48 -3.20 -10.93
N PHE A 105 -4.76 -3.19 -10.56
CA PHE A 105 -5.40 -4.33 -9.87
C PHE A 105 -5.49 -5.56 -10.79
N GLU A 106 -5.78 -5.37 -12.07
CA GLU A 106 -5.73 -6.44 -13.07
C GLU A 106 -4.31 -7.02 -13.20
N LYS A 107 -3.29 -6.16 -13.21
CA LYS A 107 -1.89 -6.61 -13.19
C LYS A 107 -1.56 -7.41 -11.92
N ILE A 108 -1.96 -6.96 -10.74
CA ILE A 108 -1.75 -7.68 -9.47
C ILE A 108 -2.41 -9.06 -9.54
N GLU A 109 -3.68 -9.13 -9.94
CA GLU A 109 -4.44 -10.38 -10.06
C GLU A 109 -3.78 -11.36 -11.06
N SER A 110 -3.23 -10.83 -12.15
CA SER A 110 -2.50 -11.62 -13.14
C SER A 110 -1.18 -12.15 -12.60
N ASP A 111 -0.37 -11.29 -11.99
CA ASP A 111 0.99 -11.62 -11.54
C ASP A 111 1.01 -12.55 -10.32
N LEU A 112 -0.04 -12.56 -9.51
CA LEU A 112 -0.15 -13.47 -8.38
C LEU A 112 -0.29 -14.92 -8.86
N SER A 113 0.72 -15.74 -8.55
CA SER A 113 0.74 -17.19 -8.76
C SER A 113 0.44 -17.99 -7.50
N GLY A 114 0.48 -17.35 -6.32
CA GLY A 114 0.28 -17.98 -5.02
C GLY A 114 -0.43 -17.04 -4.03
N VAL A 115 -0.39 -17.42 -2.75
CA VAL A 115 -0.94 -16.59 -1.66
C VAL A 115 -0.07 -15.38 -1.35
N HIS A 116 1.23 -15.48 -1.59
CA HIS A 116 2.20 -14.42 -1.33
C HIS A 116 2.67 -13.79 -2.63
N ALA A 117 2.97 -12.49 -2.60
CA ALA A 117 3.42 -11.75 -3.78
C ALA A 117 4.88 -12.01 -4.15
N VAL A 118 5.69 -12.45 -3.20
CA VAL A 118 7.12 -12.72 -3.37
C VAL A 118 7.45 -14.09 -2.78
N GLY A 119 7.94 -14.99 -3.64
CA GLY A 119 8.21 -16.37 -3.25
C GLY A 119 6.98 -17.06 -2.66
N ASP A 120 7.21 -17.95 -1.70
CA ASP A 120 6.17 -18.75 -1.04
C ASP A 120 5.91 -18.32 0.41
N SER A 121 6.33 -17.11 0.79
CA SER A 121 6.29 -16.65 2.19
C SER A 121 5.86 -15.20 2.35
N PHE A 122 5.37 -14.88 3.55
CA PHE A 122 4.90 -13.55 3.90
C PHE A 122 6.03 -12.49 3.81
N THR A 123 5.77 -11.41 3.08
CA THR A 123 6.67 -10.25 3.00
C THR A 123 5.93 -8.94 3.22
N ALA A 124 6.68 -7.84 3.35
CA ALA A 124 6.13 -6.50 3.44
C ALA A 124 5.32 -6.08 2.19
N VAL A 125 5.55 -6.72 1.04
CA VAL A 125 4.73 -6.52 -0.17
C VAL A 125 3.27 -6.90 0.09
N ASP A 126 3.03 -8.01 0.80
CA ASP A 126 1.68 -8.50 1.08
C ASP A 126 0.89 -7.51 1.95
N ILE A 127 1.56 -6.82 2.88
CA ILE A 127 0.96 -5.75 3.70
C ILE A 127 0.60 -4.53 2.86
N LEU A 128 1.48 -4.12 1.94
CA LEU A 128 1.18 -2.98 1.09
C LEU A 128 0.03 -3.27 0.12
N LEU A 129 -0.02 -4.49 -0.40
CA LEU A 129 -1.13 -5.02 -1.18
C LEU A 129 -2.43 -5.07 -0.35
N TYR A 130 -2.39 -5.53 0.90
CA TYR A 130 -3.54 -5.47 1.81
C TYR A 130 -4.13 -4.06 1.90
N VAL A 131 -3.29 -3.04 2.09
CA VAL A 131 -3.73 -1.64 2.18
C VAL A 131 -4.42 -1.18 0.90
N PHE A 132 -3.84 -1.45 -0.28
CA PHE A 132 -4.46 -1.03 -1.55
C PHE A 132 -5.73 -1.79 -1.89
N TRP A 133 -5.87 -3.04 -1.45
CA TRP A 133 -7.11 -3.78 -1.58
C TRP A 133 -8.23 -3.12 -0.75
N CYS A 134 -7.94 -2.71 0.49
CA CYS A 134 -8.89 -1.94 1.30
C CYS A 134 -9.29 -0.62 0.61
N TRP A 135 -8.33 0.10 0.02
CA TRP A 135 -8.63 1.34 -0.72
C TRP A 135 -9.45 1.10 -1.98
N GLY A 136 -9.24 -0.03 -2.66
CA GLY A 136 -10.07 -0.46 -3.79
C GLY A 136 -11.53 -0.60 -3.38
N ASN A 137 -11.82 -1.28 -2.26
CA ASN A 137 -13.18 -1.39 -1.73
C ASN A 137 -13.75 -0.05 -1.28
N PHE A 138 -12.97 0.77 -0.58
CA PHE A 138 -13.39 2.13 -0.22
C PHE A 138 -13.74 2.99 -1.44
N SER A 139 -13.11 2.71 -2.59
CA SER A 139 -13.35 3.39 -3.86
C SER A 139 -14.42 2.71 -4.74
N GLY A 140 -15.03 1.61 -4.28
CA GLY A 140 -16.11 0.92 -5.00
C GLY A 140 -15.67 -0.11 -6.04
N ALA A 141 -14.44 -0.64 -5.96
CA ALA A 141 -13.92 -1.60 -6.94
C ALA A 141 -14.53 -3.02 -6.85
N GLU A 142 -15.34 -3.34 -5.83
CA GLU A 142 -15.85 -4.71 -5.58
C GLU A 142 -14.75 -5.78 -5.58
N MET A 143 -13.68 -5.54 -4.81
CA MET A 143 -12.41 -6.26 -4.95
C MET A 143 -12.53 -7.77 -4.81
N ALA A 144 -13.35 -8.24 -3.88
CA ALA A 144 -13.57 -9.67 -3.61
C ALA A 144 -14.15 -10.41 -4.83
N HIS A 145 -15.02 -9.73 -5.60
CA HIS A 145 -15.68 -10.31 -6.76
C HIS A 145 -14.77 -10.28 -8.00
N ARG A 146 -14.06 -9.16 -8.23
CA ARG A 146 -13.26 -8.97 -9.45
C ARG A 146 -11.87 -9.59 -9.40
N TYR A 147 -11.25 -9.68 -8.21
CA TYR A 147 -9.84 -10.06 -8.05
C TYR A 147 -9.69 -11.18 -7.02
N PRO A 148 -10.07 -12.43 -7.35
CA PRO A 148 -10.10 -13.54 -6.40
C PRO A 148 -8.71 -13.97 -5.88
N LYS A 149 -7.65 -13.98 -6.71
CA LYS A 149 -6.30 -14.32 -6.23
C LYS A 149 -5.76 -13.25 -5.29
N TYR A 150 -5.94 -11.98 -5.64
CA TYR A 150 -5.58 -10.86 -4.78
C TYR A 150 -6.34 -10.92 -3.46
N THR A 151 -7.65 -11.21 -3.51
CA THR A 151 -8.46 -11.36 -2.30
C THR A 151 -7.98 -12.52 -1.41
N LYS A 152 -7.51 -13.62 -2.00
CA LYS A 152 -6.92 -14.74 -1.24
C LYS A 152 -5.68 -14.31 -0.45
N LEU A 153 -4.76 -13.56 -1.07
CA LEU A 153 -3.59 -12.99 -0.38
C LEU A 153 -4.03 -12.14 0.83
N VAL A 154 -5.01 -11.26 0.62
CA VAL A 154 -5.48 -10.33 1.65
C VAL A 154 -6.14 -11.04 2.82
N VAL A 155 -6.94 -12.09 2.54
CA VAL A 155 -7.53 -12.94 3.58
C VAL A 155 -6.44 -13.63 4.41
N GLU A 156 -5.38 -14.13 3.79
CA GLU A 156 -4.28 -14.77 4.52
C GLU A 156 -3.49 -13.78 5.38
N VAL A 157 -3.26 -12.55 4.88
CA VAL A 157 -2.66 -11.46 5.68
C VAL A 157 -3.53 -11.14 6.89
N ALA A 158 -4.85 -11.03 6.71
CA ALA A 158 -5.78 -10.66 7.78
C ALA A 158 -5.91 -11.65 8.93
N LYS A 159 -5.48 -12.90 8.74
CA LYS A 159 -5.47 -13.91 9.82
C LYS A 159 -4.40 -13.64 10.87
N LYS A 160 -3.43 -12.77 10.59
CA LYS A 160 -2.38 -12.42 11.56
C LYS A 160 -2.97 -11.59 12.70
N SER A 161 -2.68 -11.99 13.94
CA SER A 161 -3.13 -11.24 15.13
C SER A 161 -2.63 -9.79 15.11
N SER A 162 -1.38 -9.55 14.71
CA SER A 162 -0.82 -8.20 14.61
C SER A 162 -1.56 -7.30 13.61
N VAL A 163 -2.15 -7.87 12.55
CA VAL A 163 -2.99 -7.11 11.62
C VAL A 163 -4.31 -6.74 12.29
N GLN A 164 -4.92 -7.68 13.02
CA GLN A 164 -6.15 -7.43 13.77
C GLN A 164 -5.95 -6.35 14.85
N ASP A 165 -4.86 -6.44 15.61
CA ASP A 165 -4.48 -5.46 16.64
C ASP A 165 -4.36 -4.05 16.05
N VAL A 166 -3.72 -3.92 14.88
CA VAL A 166 -3.55 -2.63 14.19
C VAL A 166 -4.89 -2.10 13.66
N LEU A 167 -5.74 -2.95 13.07
CA LEU A 167 -7.06 -2.52 12.59
C LEU A 167 -7.94 -1.99 13.72
N GLU A 168 -7.89 -2.64 14.89
CA GLU A 168 -8.56 -2.18 16.10
C GLU A 168 -7.98 -0.84 16.57
N ALA A 169 -6.66 -0.73 16.67
CA ALA A 169 -5.98 0.49 17.10
C ALA A 169 -6.23 1.69 16.16
N GLU A 170 -6.30 1.46 14.85
CA GLU A 170 -6.58 2.51 13.85
C GLU A 170 -8.09 2.78 13.66
N GLY A 171 -8.96 1.96 14.24
CA GLY A 171 -10.41 2.07 14.07
C GLY A 171 -10.87 1.88 12.61
N VAL A 172 -10.12 1.10 11.83
CA VAL A 172 -10.41 0.85 10.41
C VAL A 172 -11.37 -0.34 10.31
N PRO A 173 -12.52 -0.21 9.64
CA PRO A 173 -13.43 -1.33 9.46
C PRO A 173 -12.77 -2.42 8.61
N SER A 174 -12.97 -3.68 9.00
CA SER A 174 -12.55 -4.80 8.17
C SER A 174 -13.41 -4.86 6.90
N PHE A 175 -12.78 -4.66 5.74
CA PHE A 175 -13.40 -4.83 4.42
C PHE A 175 -13.43 -6.30 3.98
N LEU A 176 -12.95 -7.22 4.82
CA LEU A 176 -12.88 -8.63 4.46
C LEU A 176 -14.30 -9.18 4.24
N PRO A 177 -14.48 -10.03 3.20
CA PRO A 177 -15.73 -10.78 3.09
C PRO A 177 -15.94 -11.57 4.39
N LYS A 178 -17.20 -11.66 4.83
CA LYS A 178 -17.56 -12.62 5.89
C LYS A 178 -17.21 -14.01 5.35
N LEU A 179 -16.20 -14.63 5.96
CA LEU A 179 -15.79 -16.01 5.65
C LEU A 179 -16.92 -16.98 6.00
#